data_AF-A0A920C6R0-F1
#
_entry.id   AF-A0A920C6R0-F1
#
_cell.length_a   1.000
_cell.length_b   1.000
_cell.length_c   1.000
_cell.angle_alpha   90.00
_cell.angle_beta   90.00
_cell.angle_gamma   90.00
#
_symmetry.space_group_name_H-M   'P 1'
#
loop_
_entity.id
_entity.type
_entity.pdbx_description
1 polymer ?
#
loop_
_entity_poly.entity_id
_entity_poly.type
_entity_poly.pdbx_seq_one_letter_code
_entity_poly.pdbx_strand_id
1 'polypeptide(L)'
;MHDRFIKHEDNATVGKSGNSDVDITIDIDTTAIAYAMLCSLYATNRLNSKEFDLAIRKFDSLMERKERRPIKYNNDASSPKLYNIPSNNRRRS
;
A
#
# COMPACT_ATOMS: atom_id res chain seq x y z
N MET A 1 -7.58 -32.46 -53.68
CA MET A 1 -6.99 -32.18 -52.36
C MET A 1 -7.09 -30.68 -52.12
N HIS A 2 -8.01 -30.25 -51.27
CA HIS A 2 -8.13 -28.85 -50.84
C HIS A 2 -7.80 -28.83 -49.35
N ASP A 3 -6.58 -28.42 -49.02
CA ASP A 3 -6.18 -28.25 -47.63
C ASP A 3 -6.62 -26.85 -47.18
N ARG A 4 -7.59 -26.81 -46.27
CA ARG A 4 -8.17 -25.58 -45.75
C ARG A 4 -7.40 -25.25 -44.48
N PHE A 5 -6.42 -24.35 -44.56
CA PHE A 5 -5.76 -23.79 -43.39
C PHE A 5 -6.80 -23.03 -42.55
N ILE A 6 -7.26 -23.65 -41.46
CA ILE A 6 -8.05 -22.97 -40.43
C ILE A 6 -7.05 -22.10 -39.65
N LYS A 7 -7.09 -20.79 -39.88
CA LYS A 7 -6.43 -19.83 -39.00
C LYS A 7 -7.18 -19.83 -37.67
N HIS A 8 -6.58 -20.43 -36.64
CA HIS A 8 -6.97 -20.17 -35.26
C HIS A 8 -6.49 -18.77 -34.91
N GLU A 9 -7.39 -17.80 -35.05
CA GLU A 9 -7.21 -16.49 -34.43
C GLU A 9 -7.57 -16.69 -32.96
N ASP A 10 -6.54 -16.98 -32.15
CA ASP A 10 -6.67 -16.92 -30.70
C ASP A 10 -6.93 -15.47 -30.34
N ASN A 11 -8.22 -15.10 -30.36
CA ASN A 11 -8.74 -13.92 -29.71
C ASN A 11 -8.64 -14.15 -28.20
N ALA A 12 -7.41 -14.33 -27.71
CA ALA A 12 -7.03 -14.01 -26.35
C ALA A 12 -7.21 -12.49 -26.24
N THR A 13 -8.47 -12.10 -26.12
CA THR A 13 -8.85 -10.85 -25.49
C THR A 13 -8.28 -11.01 -24.10
N VAL A 14 -7.05 -10.56 -23.89
CA VAL A 14 -6.51 -10.26 -22.57
C VAL A 14 -7.30 -9.04 -22.11
N GLY A 15 -8.60 -9.26 -21.91
CA GLY A 15 -9.50 -8.37 -21.26
C GLY A 15 -8.98 -8.29 -19.86
N LYS A 16 -8.26 -7.19 -19.59
CA LYS A 16 -7.95 -6.62 -18.28
C LYS A 16 -8.21 -7.64 -17.17
N SER A 17 -7.23 -8.51 -16.93
CA SER A 17 -7.25 -9.40 -15.77
C SER A 17 -7.42 -8.49 -14.55
N GLY A 18 -8.65 -8.42 -14.03
CA GLY A 18 -9.08 -7.54 -12.94
C GLY A 18 -8.52 -7.92 -11.59
N ASN A 19 -7.33 -8.53 -11.56
CA ASN A 19 -6.59 -8.95 -10.38
C ASN A 19 -5.25 -8.21 -10.25
N SER A 20 -4.92 -7.28 -11.15
CA SER A 20 -3.65 -6.53 -11.11
C SER A 20 -3.66 -5.32 -10.18
N ASP A 21 -4.76 -5.05 -9.49
CA ASP A 21 -4.87 -4.01 -8.46
C ASP A 21 -4.85 -4.69 -7.08
N VAL A 22 -3.64 -5.02 -6.63
CA VAL A 22 -3.42 -5.67 -5.33
C VAL A 22 -2.85 -4.63 -4.38
N ASP A 23 -3.72 -4.01 -3.58
CA ASP A 23 -3.32 -3.13 -2.49
C ASP A 23 -2.84 -3.98 -1.31
N ILE A 24 -1.53 -4.09 -1.15
CA ILE A 24 -0.91 -4.75 0.01
C ILE A 24 -0.75 -3.72 1.12
N THR A 25 -1.54 -3.85 2.19
CA THR A 25 -1.37 -3.05 3.41
C THR A 25 -0.57 -3.87 4.43
N ILE A 26 0.59 -3.35 4.85
CA ILE A 26 1.41 -3.93 5.91
C ILE A 26 1.25 -3.06 7.15
N ASP A 27 0.67 -3.61 8.22
CA ASP A 27 0.63 -2.96 9.53
C ASP A 27 1.69 -3.61 10.42
N ILE A 28 2.58 -2.79 10.98
CA ILE A 28 3.63 -3.22 11.90
C ILE A 28 3.35 -2.60 13.25
N ASP A 29 2.98 -3.45 14.22
CA ASP A 29 2.88 -3.02 15.60
C ASP A 29 4.27 -2.86 16.23
N THR A 30 4.69 -1.61 16.40
CA THR A 30 5.99 -1.25 17.00
C THR A 30 5.91 -1.02 18.50
N THR A 31 4.74 -1.22 19.14
CA THR A 31 4.51 -0.88 20.55
C THR A 31 5.43 -1.67 21.48
N ALA A 32 5.54 -2.98 21.26
CA ALA A 32 6.41 -3.85 22.05
C ALA A 32 7.89 -3.43 21.97
N ILE A 33 8.36 -3.05 20.78
CA ILE A 33 9.74 -2.61 20.57
C ILE A 33 9.99 -1.28 21.30
N ALA A 34 9.04 -0.35 21.26
CA ALA A 34 9.16 0.93 21.95
C ALA A 34 9.27 0.76 23.48
N TYR A 35 8.45 -0.10 24.09
CA TYR A 35 8.58 -0.42 25.52
C TYR A 35 9.92 -1.08 25.84
N ALA A 36 10.38 -2.02 25.00
CA ALA A 36 11.67 -2.65 25.20
C ALA A 36 12.83 -1.63 25.18
N MET A 37 12.77 -0.63 24.29
CA MET A 37 13.72 0.47 24.26
C MET A 37 13.66 1.33 25.53
N LEU A 38 12.46 1.71 25.98
CA LEU A 38 12.30 2.49 27.22
C LEU A 38 12.86 1.73 28.42
N CYS A 39 12.56 0.44 28.55
CA CYS A 39 13.11 -0.43 29.59
C CYS A 39 14.64 -0.53 29.51
N SER A 40 15.19 -0.64 28.30
CA SER A 40 16.65 -0.66 28.09
C SER A 40 17.32 0.63 28.54
N LEU A 41 16.70 1.78 28.25
CA LEU A 41 17.18 3.09 28.68
C LEU A 41 17.11 3.26 30.21
N TYR A 42 16.05 2.78 30.84
CA TYR A 42 15.91 2.80 32.29
C TYR A 42 16.93 1.87 32.97
N ALA A 43 17.07 0.63 32.47
CA ALA A 43 18.03 -0.35 33.00
C ALA A 43 19.50 0.13 32.89
N THR A 44 19.79 0.96 31.88
CA THR A 44 21.12 1.56 31.69
C THR A 44 21.31 2.89 32.40
N ASN A 45 20.40 3.26 33.33
CA ASN A 45 20.38 4.53 34.06
C ASN A 45 20.42 5.78 33.18
N ARG A 46 19.99 5.67 31.90
CA ARG A 46 19.87 6.82 30.99
C ARG A 46 18.58 7.59 31.18
N LEU A 47 17.62 6.99 31.89
CA LEU A 47 16.41 7.63 32.38
C LEU A 47 16.32 7.37 33.88
N ASN A 48 15.98 8.40 34.65
CA ASN A 48 15.57 8.18 36.04
C ASN A 48 14.11 7.72 36.11
N SER A 49 13.65 7.28 37.29
CA SER A 49 12.30 6.73 37.46
C SER A 49 11.19 7.70 37.04
N LYS A 50 11.32 8.99 37.35
CA LYS A 50 10.34 10.02 36.98
C LYS A 50 10.31 10.24 35.47
N GLU A 51 11.47 10.23 34.82
CA GLU A 51 11.58 10.37 33.37
C GLU A 51 11.03 9.15 32.64
N PHE A 52 11.29 7.96 33.16
CA PHE A 52 10.75 6.72 32.63
C PHE A 52 9.21 6.69 32.71
N ASP A 53 8.64 6.98 33.88
CA ASP A 53 7.18 7.03 34.06
C ASP A 53 6.53 8.09 33.16
N LEU A 54 7.17 9.25 33.00
CA LEU A 54 6.71 10.29 32.10
C LEU A 54 6.77 9.84 30.63
N ALA A 55 7.83 9.13 30.23
CA ALA A 55 8.00 8.63 28.87
C ALA A 55 6.94 7.57 28.52
N ILE A 56 6.68 6.61 29.42
CA ILE A 56 5.60 5.62 29.30
C ILE A 56 4.26 6.33 29.08
N ARG A 57 3.89 7.25 29.97
CA ARG A 57 2.60 7.98 29.89
C ARG A 57 2.43 8.77 28.59
N LYS A 58 3.51 9.42 28.12
CA LYS A 58 3.48 10.16 26.85
C LYS A 58 3.36 9.22 25.66
N PHE A 59 4.03 8.08 25.71
CA PHE A 59 3.97 7.05 24.68
C PHE A 59 2.58 6.45 24.58
N ASP A 60 1.95 6.08 25.70
CA ASP A 60 0.58 5.55 25.73
C ASP A 60 -0.41 6.55 25.13
N SER A 61 -0.28 7.83 25.50
CA SER A 61 -1.10 8.91 24.95
C SER A 61 -0.89 9.09 23.43
N LEU A 62 0.32 8.84 22.92
CA LEU A 62 0.60 8.87 21.48
C LEU A 62 -0.07 7.69 20.76
N MET A 63 -0.05 6.50 21.35
CA MET A 63 -0.67 5.30 20.78
C MET A 63 -2.19 5.43 20.76
N GLU A 64 -2.81 5.91 21.84
CA GLU A 64 -4.25 6.17 21.88
C GLU A 64 -4.69 7.20 20.82
N ARG A 65 -3.87 8.22 20.56
CA ARG A 65 -4.11 9.17 19.46
C ARG A 65 -3.98 8.53 18.07
N LYS A 66 -3.14 7.49 17.91
CA LYS A 66 -2.98 6.75 16.64
C LYS A 66 -4.27 6.02 16.31
N GLU A 67 -4.85 5.31 17.28
CA GLU A 67 -6.07 4.53 17.12
C GLU A 67 -7.30 5.39 16.78
N ARG A 68 -7.34 6.63 17.27
CA ARG A 68 -8.46 7.56 17.04
C ARG A 68 -8.42 8.25 15.66
N ARG A 69 -7.38 8.06 14.85
CA ARG A 69 -7.32 8.67 13.51
C ARG A 69 -8.10 7.81 12.51
N PRO A 70 -9.22 8.32 11.94
CA PRO A 70 -9.90 7.59 10.88
C PRO A 70 -8.96 7.46 9.69
N ILE A 71 -8.79 6.23 9.19
CA ILE A 71 -8.06 6.00 7.94
C ILE A 71 -8.87 6.66 6.82
N LYS A 72 -8.33 7.76 6.28
CA LYS A 72 -8.87 8.36 5.05
C LYS A 72 -8.37 7.53 3.87
N TYR A 73 -9.24 6.65 3.37
CA TYR A 73 -9.07 6.08 2.04
C TYR A 73 -9.36 7.19 1.02
N ASN A 74 -8.32 7.80 0.46
CA ASN A 74 -8.45 8.70 -0.68
C ASN A 74 -8.57 7.85 -1.95
N ASN A 75 -9.71 7.18 -2.10
CA ASN A 75 -10.06 6.58 -3.39
C ASN A 75 -10.70 7.70 -4.22
N ASP A 76 -9.85 8.49 -4.89
CA ASP A 76 -10.32 9.36 -5.96
C ASP A 76 -10.97 8.48 -7.02
N ALA A 77 -12.30 8.39 -6.95
CA ALA A 77 -13.10 7.60 -7.84
C ALA A 77 -12.84 8.04 -9.29
N SER A 78 -12.32 7.12 -10.08
CA SER A 78 -12.51 7.02 -11.52
C SER A 78 -12.03 8.21 -12.36
N SER A 79 -10.72 8.32 -12.56
CA SER A 79 -10.18 8.97 -13.76
C SER A 79 -8.93 8.24 -14.24
N PRO A 80 -9.08 7.14 -15.02
CA PRO A 80 -7.94 6.46 -15.60
C PRO A 80 -7.18 7.44 -16.51
N LYS A 81 -5.89 7.64 -16.25
CA LYS A 81 -5.01 8.45 -17.11
C LYS A 81 -4.87 7.76 -18.45
N LEU A 82 -5.64 8.19 -19.44
CA LEU A 82 -5.52 7.73 -20.82
C LEU A 82 -4.32 8.44 -21.45
N TYR A 83 -3.25 7.69 -21.72
CA TYR A 83 -2.17 8.15 -22.58
C TYR A 83 -2.70 8.24 -24.01
N ASN A 84 -2.77 9.46 -24.54
CA ASN A 84 -3.31 9.74 -25.86
C ASN A 84 -2.27 9.35 -26.91
N ILE A 85 -2.45 8.19 -27.56
CA ILE A 85 -1.58 7.74 -28.66
C ILE A 85 -2.13 8.38 -29.95
N PRO A 86 -1.36 9.22 -30.67
CA PRO A 86 -1.87 9.86 -31.88
C PRO A 86 -2.12 8.81 -32.97
N SER A 87 -3.36 8.73 -33.44
CA SER A 87 -3.78 7.85 -34.54
C SER A 87 -3.14 8.31 -35.85
N ASN A 88 -2.11 7.60 -36.31
CA ASN A 88 -1.51 7.82 -37.61
C ASN A 88 -2.42 7.23 -38.71
N ASN A 89 -3.24 8.10 -39.31
CA ASN A 89 -4.14 7.77 -40.40
C ASN A 89 -3.35 7.53 -41.69
N ARG A 90 -2.86 6.30 -41.92
CA ARG A 90 -2.35 5.90 -43.23
C ARG A 90 -3.50 5.43 -44.11
N ARG A 91 -4.07 6.41 -44.82
CA ARG A 91 -4.83 6.20 -46.07
C ARG A 91 -4.01 5.29 -46.99
N ARG A 92 -4.60 4.17 -47.44
CA ARG A 92 -4.11 3.45 -48.62
C ARG A 92 -5.17 3.59 -49.71
N SER A 93 -4.74 4.29 -50.77
CA SER A 93 -5.37 4.37 -52.08
C SER A 93 -5.43 3.02 -52.76
#